data_AF-A0A7J9F949-F1
#
_entry.id   AF-A0A7J9F949-F1
#
_cell.length_a   1.000
_cell.length_b   1.000
_cell.length_c   1.000
_cell.angle_alpha   90.00
_cell.angle_beta   90.00
_cell.angle_gamma   90.00
#
_symmetry.space_group_name_H-M   'P 1'
#
loop_
_entity.id
_entity.type
_entity.pdbx_description
1 polymer ?
#
loop_
_entity_poly.entity_id
_entity_poly.type
_entity_poly.pdbx_seq_one_letter_code
_entity_poly.pdbx_strand_id
1 'polypeptide(L)' 'MLFPNAKTRHCVRHLHANFKKVGFKTKELEDLLWKAARASTPRDFEDVIVELKNTNQHAYDWLKGKNLAH' A
#
# COMPACT_ATOMS: atom_id res chain seq x y z
N MET A 1 14.06 -16.31 16.55
CA MET A 1 13.15 -15.65 17.52
C MET A 1 12.01 -15.03 16.73
N LEU A 2 10.78 -15.51 16.93
CA LEU A 2 9.57 -14.93 16.31
C LEU A 2 8.93 -14.01 17.36
N PHE A 3 8.56 -12.78 16.97
CA PHE A 3 7.90 -11.82 17.83
C PHE A 3 6.42 -11.71 17.43
N PRO A 4 5.53 -12.57 17.98
CA PRO A 4 4.14 -12.68 17.53
C PRO A 4 3.31 -11.40 17.75
N ASN A 5 3.74 -10.52 18.64
CA ASN A 5 3.05 -9.26 18.96
C ASN A 5 3.66 -8.03 18.28
N ALA A 6 4.71 -8.21 17.45
CA ALA A 6 5.28 -7.11 16.70
C ALA A 6 4.35 -6.76 15.53
N LYS A 7 3.90 -5.51 15.47
CA LYS A 7 3.17 -5.01 14.29
C LYS A 7 4.11 -5.06 13.09
N THR A 8 3.84 -5.99 12.18
CA THR A 8 4.56 -6.12 10.92
C THR A 8 4.08 -5.06 9.95
N ARG A 9 4.93 -4.07 9.68
CA ARG A 9 4.72 -3.13 8.57
C ARG A 9 5.55 -3.57 7.38
N HIS A 10 4.91 -3.61 6.21
CA HIS A 10 5.63 -3.72 4.95
C HIS A 10 6.44 -2.44 4.73
N CYS A 11 7.74 -2.58 4.51
CA CYS A 11 8.57 -1.45 4.08
C CYS A 11 8.09 -0.97 2.71
N VAL A 12 7.71 0.31 2.59
CA VAL A 12 7.19 0.91 1.35
C VAL A 12 8.12 0.70 0.15
N ARG A 13 9.44 0.67 0.37
CA ARG A 13 10.42 0.39 -0.69
C ARG A 13 10.23 -1.00 -1.31
N HIS A 14 10.00 -2.02 -0.49
CA HIS A 14 9.72 -3.38 -0.96
C HIS A 14 8.32 -3.45 -1.59
N LEU A 15 7.35 -2.76 -0.99
CA LEU A 15 5.99 -2.70 -1.51
C LEU A 15 5.96 -2.09 -2.92
N HIS A 16 6.66 -0.97 -3.14
CA HIS A 16 6.81 -0.29 -4.43
C HIS A 16 7.51 -1.16 -5.48
N ALA A 17 8.60 -1.86 -5.11
CA ALA A 17 9.26 -2.79 -6.02
C ALA A 17 8.32 -3.93 -6.46
N ASN A 18 7.54 -4.49 -5.54
CA ASN A 18 6.55 -5.51 -5.84
C ASN A 18 5.39 -4.97 -6.67
N PHE A 19 4.94 -3.75 -6.38
CA PHE A 19 3.88 -3.03 -7.09
C PHE A 19 4.26 -2.81 -8.57
N LYS A 20 5.52 -2.44 -8.84
CA LYS A 20 6.07 -2.37 -10.21
C LYS A 20 6.17 -3.73 -10.90
N LYS A 21 6.59 -4.76 -10.16
CA LYS A 21 6.73 -6.13 -10.70
C LYS A 21 5.41 -6.69 -11.20
N VAL A 22 4.29 -6.40 -10.51
CA VAL A 22 2.96 -6.87 -10.91
C VAL A 22 2.30 -6.02 -12.01
N GLY A 23 2.96 -4.94 -12.44
CA GLY A 23 2.52 -4.14 -13.59
C GLY A 23 1.99 -2.75 -13.26
N PHE A 24 1.86 -2.39 -11.98
CA PHE A 24 1.45 -1.03 -11.58
C PHE A 24 2.65 -0.07 -11.66
N LYS A 25 2.82 0.55 -12.83
CA LYS A 25 3.99 1.39 -13.17
C LYS A 25 3.66 2.86 -13.45
N THR A 26 2.40 3.26 -13.29
CA THR A 26 2.02 4.65 -13.52
C THR A 26 2.51 5.52 -12.35
N LYS A 27 3.03 6.70 -12.68
CA LYS A 27 3.53 7.65 -11.68
C LYS A 27 2.47 8.00 -10.64
N GLU A 28 1.22 8.14 -11.09
CA GLU A 28 0.07 8.41 -10.21
C GLU A 28 -0.11 7.31 -9.14
N LEU A 29 -0.07 6.03 -9.51
CA LEU A 29 -0.20 4.95 -8.55
C LEU A 29 1.01 4.84 -7.61
N GLU A 30 2.21 5.16 -8.10
CA GLU A 30 3.40 5.25 -7.25
C GLU A 30 3.24 6.39 -6.22
N ASP A 31 2.82 7.57 -6.64
CA ASP A 31 2.62 8.72 -5.77
C ASP A 31 1.56 8.46 -4.70
N LEU A 32 0.45 7.78 -5.07
CA LEU A 32 -0.59 7.35 -4.15
C LEU A 32 -0.08 6.32 -3.13
N LEU A 33 0.74 5.36 -3.56
CA LEU A 33 1.39 4.41 -2.66
C LEU A 33 2.30 5.12 -1.65
N TRP A 34 3.11 6.07 -2.10
CA TRP A 34 3.99 6.86 -1.24
C TRP A 34 3.24 7.83 -0.33
N LYS A 35 2.11 8.38 -0.77
CA LYS A 35 1.21 9.17 0.09
C LYS A 35 0.61 8.29 1.19
N ALA A 36 0.09 7.11 0.84
CA ALA A 36 -0.48 6.17 1.81
C ALA A 36 0.57 5.71 2.85
N ALA A 37 1.80 5.47 2.42
CA ALA A 37 2.90 5.11 3.32
C ALA A 37 3.32 6.25 4.26
N ARG A 38 3.14 7.51 3.86
CA ARG A 38 3.47 8.71 4.66
C ARG A 38 2.32 9.21 5.53
N ALA A 39 1.11 8.72 5.34
CA ALA A 39 -0.06 9.09 6.12
C ALA A 39 0.22 8.92 7.62
N SER A 40 0.05 10.01 8.37
CA SER A 40 0.33 10.06 9.81
C SER A 40 -0.93 9.77 10.64
N THR A 41 -2.12 9.97 10.07
CA THR A 41 -3.39 9.63 10.70
C THR A 41 -4.11 8.51 9.94
N PRO A 42 -4.97 7.72 10.61
CA PRO A 42 -5.82 6.74 9.94
C PRO A 42 -6.72 7.38 8.88
N ARG A 43 -7.19 8.60 9.12
CA ARG A 43 -8.04 9.34 8.20
C ARG A 43 -7.33 9.66 6.89
N ASP A 44 -6.12 10.22 6.97
CA ASP A 44 -5.31 10.51 5.78
C ASP A 44 -5.02 9.24 4.97
N PHE A 45 -4.80 8.12 5.67
CA PHE A 45 -4.58 6.83 5.02
C PHE A 45 -5.84 6.36 4.28
N GLU A 46 -7.00 6.42 4.94
CA GLU A 46 -8.29 6.05 4.33
C GLU A 46 -8.58 6.89 3.09
N ASP A 47 -8.40 8.21 3.17
CA ASP A 47 -8.65 9.12 2.04
C ASP A 47 -7.75 8.79 0.84
N VAL A 48 -6.46 8.54 1.06
CA VAL A 48 -5.52 8.16 -0.03
C VAL A 48 -5.84 6.77 -0.59
N ILE A 49 -6.27 5.83 0.25
CA ILE A 49 -6.65 4.48 -0.19
C ILE A 49 -7.95 4.50 -1.01
N VAL A 50 -8.89 5.39 -0.68
CA VAL A 50 -10.09 5.64 -1.49
C VAL A 50 -9.71 6.28 -2.83
N GLU A 51 -8.80 7.25 -2.83
CA GLU A 51 -8.24 7.84 -4.06
C GLU A 51 -7.60 6.77 -4.96
N LEU A 52 -6.75 5.91 -4.39
CA LEU A 52 -6.15 4.77 -5.09
C LEU A 52 -7.20 3.82 -5.67
N LYS A 53 -8.27 3.51 -4.92
CA LYS A 53 -9.35 2.66 -5.40
C LYS A 53 -10.06 3.27 -6.60
N ASN A 54 -10.32 4.57 -6.57
CA ASN A 54 -10.96 5.30 -7.66
C ASN A 54 -10.04 5.40 -8.89
N THR A 55 -8.74 5.56 -8.71
CA THR A 55 -7.75 5.58 -9.81
C THR A 55 -7.55 4.18 -10.41
N ASN A 56 -7.41 3.15 -9.58
CA ASN A 56 -7.20 1.77 -10.04
C ASN A 56 -7.66 0.74 -9.00
N GLN A 57 -8.83 0.17 -9.26
CA GLN A 57 -9.43 -0.88 -8.42
C GLN A 57 -8.51 -2.10 -8.25
N HIS A 58 -7.80 -2.53 -9.30
CA HIS A 58 -6.89 -3.69 -9.23
C HIS A 58 -5.68 -3.44 -8.32
N ALA A 59 -5.13 -2.22 -8.32
CA ALA A 59 -4.04 -1.82 -7.44
C ALA A 59 -4.49 -1.81 -5.97
N TYR A 60 -5.69 -1.30 -5.71
CA TYR A 60 -6.32 -1.36 -4.39
C TYR A 60 -6.50 -2.80 -3.91
N ASP A 61 -7.07 -3.67 -4.74
CA ASP A 61 -7.32 -5.07 -4.39
C ASP A 61 -6.01 -5.83 -4.10
N TRP A 62 -4.96 -5.55 -4.88
CA TRP A 62 -3.63 -6.11 -4.65
C TRP A 62 -3.05 -5.66 -3.30
N LEU A 63 -3.15 -4.37 -2.96
CA LEU A 63 -2.67 -3.82 -1.69
C LEU A 63 -3.44 -4.39 -0.50
N LYS A 64 -4.77 -4.50 -0.62
CA LYS A 64 -5.63 -5.11 0.40
C LYS A 64 -5.24 -6.58 0.64
N GLY A 65 -5.01 -7.34 -0.42
CA GLY A 65 -4.56 -8.73 -0.33
C GLY A 65 -3.20 -8.92 0.35
N LYS A 66 -2.30 -7.92 0.29
CA LYS A 66 -0.98 -7.96 0.97
C LYS A 66 -1.04 -7.59 2.45
N ASN A 67 -2.07 -6.87 2.89
CA ASN A 67 -2.30 -6.54 4.30
C ASN A 67 -3.08 -7.62 5.08
N LEU A 68 -3.67 -8.61 4.38
CA LEU A 68 -4.47 -9.68 5.00
C LEU A 68 -3.69 -10.96 5.31
N ALA A 69 -2.38 -11.00 5.01
CA ALA A 69 -1.50 -12.10 5.38
C ALA A 69 -0.79 -11.78 6.72
N HIS A 70 -1.57 -11.62 7.78
CA HIS A 70 -1.13 -11.71 9.17
C HIS A 70 -2.21 -12.35 10.03
#